data_AF-A0A7X5FF17-F1
#
_entry.id   AF-A0A7X5FF17-F1
#
_cell.length_a   1.000
_cell.length_b   1.000
_cell.length_c   1.000
_cell.angle_alpha   90.00
_cell.angle_beta   90.00
_cell.angle_gamma   90.00
#
_symmetry.space_group_name_H-M   'P 1'
#
loop_
_entity.id
_entity.type
_entity.pdbx_description
1 polymer ?
#
loop_
_entity_poly.entity_id
_entity_poly.type
_entity_poly.pdbx_seq_one_letter_code
_entity_poly.pdbx_strand_id
1 'polypeptide(L)' 'MTNNSQKFFLYARKSTDVEDKQVLSIEAQITELRAFAKQNNLNIVDTFIEK' A
#
# COMPACT_ATOMS: atom_id res chain seq x y z
N MET A 1 26.35 -15.14 4.24
CA MET A 1 25.07 -14.68 4.82
C MET A 1 24.27 -14.06 3.69
N THR A 2 23.25 -14.75 3.18
CA THR A 2 22.38 -14.21 2.14
C THR A 2 21.45 -13.18 2.79
N ASN A 3 21.82 -11.90 2.67
CA ASN A 3 20.92 -10.77 2.98
C ASN A 3 19.78 -10.76 1.97
N ASN A 4 18.79 -11.63 2.17
CA ASN A 4 17.57 -11.62 1.39
C ASN A 4 16.65 -10.55 1.98
N SER A 5 16.99 -9.27 1.75
CA SER A 5 16.11 -8.15 2.11
C SER A 5 14.89 -8.23 1.20
N GLN A 6 13.82 -8.86 1.68
CA GLN A 6 12.59 -9.06 0.92
C GLN A 6 12.05 -7.69 0.50
N LYS A 7 11.84 -7.54 -0.80
CA LYS A 7 11.30 -6.33 -1.43
C LYS A 7 9.80 -6.50 -1.60
N PHE A 8 9.06 -5.45 -1.30
CA PHE A 8 7.61 -5.43 -1.38
C PHE A 8 7.15 -4.25 -2.24
N PHE A 9 5.97 -4.41 -2.82
CA PHE A 9 5.25 -3.33 -3.49
C PHE A 9 4.02 -2.97 -2.68
N LEU A 10 3.66 -1.70 -2.65
CA LEU A 10 2.34 -1.29 -2.20
C LEU A 10 1.38 -1.30 -3.38
N TYR A 11 0.16 -1.77 -3.13
CA TYR A 11 -0.91 -1.77 -4.11
C TYR A 11 -2.15 -1.17 -3.46
N ALA A 12 -2.67 -0.10 -4.06
CA ALA A 12 -3.93 0.53 -3.64
C ALA A 12 -4.87 0.56 -4.84
N ARG A 13 -6.15 0.28 -4.63
CA ARG A 13 -7.15 0.33 -5.70
C ARG A 13 -8.43 1.00 -5.28
N LYS A 14 -9.10 1.62 -6.24
CA LYS A 14 -10.47 2.08 -6.06
C LYS A 14 -11.35 0.83 -6.12
N SER A 15 -12.11 0.57 -5.07
CA SER A 15 -12.93 -0.66 -4.98
C SER A 15 -14.27 -0.50 -5.69
N THR A 16 -14.73 0.74 -5.85
CA THR A 16 -16.00 1.07 -6.47
C THR A 16 -15.99 2.50 -7.00
N ASP A 17 -16.68 2.73 -8.11
CA ASP A 17 -16.85 4.08 -8.66
C ASP A 17 -17.88 4.93 -7.94
N VAL A 18 -18.65 4.33 -7.03
CA VAL A 18 -19.65 5.04 -6.23
C VAL A 18 -18.95 5.60 -4.99
N GLU A 19 -18.81 6.93 -4.94
CA GLU A 19 -18.06 7.65 -3.91
C GLU A 19 -18.53 7.30 -2.48
N ASP A 20 -19.83 7.25 -2.24
CA ASP A 20 -20.42 6.89 -0.94
C ASP A 20 -20.21 5.41 -0.53
N LYS A 21 -19.85 4.55 -1.49
CA LYS A 21 -19.55 3.14 -1.25
C LYS A 21 -18.04 2.89 -1.09
N GLN A 22 -17.22 3.89 -1.35
CA GLN A 22 -15.77 3.80 -1.18
C GLN A 22 -15.42 4.02 0.30
N VAL A 23 -14.99 2.94 0.98
CA VAL A 23 -14.71 2.99 2.42
C VAL A 23 -13.49 3.88 2.74
N LEU A 24 -12.45 3.81 1.92
CA LEU A 24 -11.19 4.53 2.10
C LEU A 24 -10.71 5.12 0.78
N SER A 25 -10.32 6.39 0.77
CA SER A 25 -9.63 6.98 -0.38
C SER A 25 -8.31 6.23 -0.66
N ILE A 26 -7.83 6.31 -1.90
CA ILE A 26 -6.52 5.74 -2.28
C ILE A 26 -5.40 6.28 -1.39
N GLU A 27 -5.41 7.57 -1.10
CA GLU A 27 -4.39 8.22 -0.26
C GLU A 27 -4.41 7.69 1.19
N ALA A 28 -5.60 7.44 1.74
CA ALA A 28 -5.73 6.84 3.06
C ALA A 28 -5.19 5.40 3.08
N GLN A 29 -5.52 4.59 2.07
CA GLN A 29 -4.98 3.23 1.92
C GLN A 29 -3.44 3.24 1.88
N ILE A 30 -2.83 4.11 1.07
CA ILE A 30 -1.37 4.22 0.95
C ILE A 30 -0.74 4.66 2.28
N THR A 31 -1.39 5.57 3.00
CA THR A 31 -0.89 6.07 4.29
C THR A 31 -0.83 4.95 5.34
N GLU A 32 -1.90 4.16 5.46
CA GLU A 32 -1.91 3.02 6.39
C GLU A 32 -0.89 1.95 6.00
N LEU A 33 -0.79 1.62 4.71
CA LEU A 33 0.17 0.63 4.22
C LEU A 33 1.62 1.05 4.45
N ARG A 34 1.94 2.34 4.31
CA ARG A 34 3.27 2.88 4.63
C ARG A 34 3.56 2.84 6.13
N ALA A 35 2.57 3.13 6.97
CA ALA A 35 2.72 3.02 8.42
C ALA A 35 3.00 1.55 8.83
N PHE A 36 2.23 0.61 8.28
CA PHE A 36 2.42 -0.83 8.49
C PHE A 36 3.81 -1.29 8.04
N ALA A 37 4.24 -0.89 6.84
CA ALA A 37 5.55 -1.24 6.33
C ALA A 37 6.69 -0.71 7.23
N LYS A 38 6.56 0.52 7.71
CA LYS A 38 7.52 1.14 8.65
C LYS A 38 7.57 0.38 9.98
N GLN A 39 6.42 0.00 10.54
CA GLN A 39 6.34 -0.75 11.80
C GLN A 39 6.95 -2.15 11.71
N ASN A 40 6.90 -2.77 10.53
CA ASN A 40 7.39 -4.13 10.29
C ASN A 40 8.75 -4.17 9.59
N ASN A 41 9.44 -3.03 9.45
CA ASN A 41 10.72 -2.91 8.74
C ASN A 41 10.68 -3.53 7.32
N LEU A 42 9.56 -3.39 6.61
CA LEU A 42 9.40 -3.88 5.25
C LEU A 42 10.03 -2.93 4.24
N ASN A 43 10.80 -3.48 3.30
CA ASN A 43 11.42 -2.71 2.23
C ASN A 43 10.42 -2.53 1.07
N ILE A 44 9.73 -1.39 1.05
CA ILE A 44 8.85 -1.01 -0.05
C ILE A 44 9.68 -0.39 -1.18
N VAL A 45 9.64 -0.99 -2.36
CA VAL A 45 10.40 -0.52 -3.52
C VAL A 45 9.58 0.28 -4.53
N ASP A 46 8.25 0.12 -4.54
CA ASP A 46 7.35 0.93 -5.38
C ASP A 46 5.90 0.92 -4.86
N THR A 47 5.04 1.77 -5.43
CA THR A 47 3.60 1.84 -5.13
C THR A 47 2.79 1.88 -6.43
N PHE A 48 1.87 0.94 -6.59
CA PHE A 48 0.93 0.86 -7.72
C PHE A 48 -0.46 1.31 -7.31
N ILE A 49 -1.12 2.06 -8.20
CA ILE A 49 -2.47 2.58 -8.00
C ILE A 49 -3.35 2.13 -9.17
N GLU A 50 -4.43 1.43 -8.87
CA GLU A 50 -5.51 1.12 -9.81
C GLU A 50 -6.70 2.06 -9.52
N LYS A 51 -7.16 2.79 -10.54
CA LYS A 51 -8.19 3.84 -10.41
C LYS A 51 -9.55 3.36 -10.85
#